data_AF-H9FJR4-F1
#
_entry.id   AF-H9FJR4-F1
#
_cell.length_a   1.000
_cell.length_b   1.000
_cell.length_c   1.000
_cell.angle_alpha   90.00
_cell.angle_beta   90.00
_cell.angle_gamma   90.00
#
_symmetry.space_group_name_H-M   'P 1'
#
loop_
_entity.id
_entity.type
_entity.pdbx_description
1 polymer ?
#
loop_
_entity_poly.entity_id
_entity_poly.type
_entity_poly.pdbx_seq_one_letter_code
_entity_poly.pdbx_strand_id
1 'polypeptide(L)'
;DADPTKSALSAVASLAAAWPQLHQGCSLKSLDLDSCTLSEILRLHILASGADVTSANAKYRYQKRGGFDATDDACMELRLSNPSLVKKLSSTSVYDLTPGEKMKILHA
;
A
#
# COMPACT_ATOMS: atom_id res chain seq x y z
N ASP A 1 7.27 3.21 23.52
CA ASP A 1 8.45 3.11 22.68
C ASP A 1 8.01 2.50 21.36
N ALA A 2 7.97 3.28 20.28
CA ALA A 2 7.52 2.78 18.99
C ALA A 2 8.70 2.06 18.32
N ASP A 3 8.50 0.83 17.87
CA ASP A 3 9.52 0.10 17.11
C ASP A 3 9.98 0.97 15.92
N PRO A 4 11.28 1.30 15.82
CA PRO A 4 11.80 2.15 14.76
C PRO A 4 11.52 1.57 13.37
N THR A 5 11.43 0.25 13.25
CA THR A 5 11.13 -0.46 12.00
C THR A 5 9.69 -0.19 11.56
N LYS A 6 8.73 -0.38 12.47
CA LYS A 6 7.30 -0.11 12.21
C LYS A 6 7.07 1.35 11.85
N SER A 7 7.74 2.25 12.56
CA SER A 7 7.67 3.70 12.32
C SER A 7 8.18 4.07 10.94
N ALA A 8 9.32 3.51 10.52
CA ALA A 8 9.87 3.73 9.18
C ALA A 8 8.95 3.19 8.07
N LEU A 9 8.40 1.99 8.24
CA LEU A 9 7.49 1.38 7.25
C LEU A 9 6.20 2.19 7.06
N SER A 10 5.62 2.71 8.15
CA SER A 10 4.43 3.56 8.10
C SER A 10 4.72 4.95 7.52
N ALA A 11 5.91 5.51 7.78
CA ALA A 11 6.34 6.77 7.16
C ALA A 11 6.43 6.64 5.63
N VAL A 12 7.05 5.57 5.12
CA VAL A 12 7.11 5.28 3.68
C VAL A 12 5.71 5.10 3.08
N ALA A 13 4.84 4.38 3.78
CA ALA A 13 3.45 4.21 3.34
C ALA A 13 2.70 5.55 3.28
N SER A 14 2.91 6.41 4.27
CA SER A 14 2.28 7.74 4.33
C SER A 14 2.75 8.64 3.18
N LEU A 15 4.03 8.57 2.79
CA LEU A 15 4.54 9.26 1.61
C LEU A 15 3.89 8.76 0.32
N ALA A 16 3.73 7.44 0.17
CA ALA A 16 3.05 6.86 -0.98
C ALA A 16 1.56 7.28 -1.03
N ALA A 17 0.88 7.30 0.12
CA ALA A 17 -0.51 7.73 0.22
C ALA A 17 -0.71 9.21 -0.12
N ALA A 18 0.29 10.06 0.18
CA ALA A 18 0.27 11.49 -0.14
C ALA A 18 0.65 11.79 -1.60
N TRP A 19 1.26 10.85 -2.32
CA TRP A 19 1.78 11.06 -3.67
C TRP A 19 0.70 11.53 -4.67
N PRO A 20 -0.50 10.90 -4.75
CA PRO A 20 -1.59 11.40 -5.59
C PRO A 20 -2.01 12.82 -5.23
N GLN A 21 -2.10 13.13 -3.94
CA GLN A 21 -2.53 14.45 -3.49
C GLN A 21 -1.51 15.53 -3.91
N LEU A 22 -0.21 15.20 -3.87
CA LEU A 22 0.87 16.11 -4.24
C LEU A 22 1.00 16.32 -5.75
N HIS A 23 0.82 15.26 -6.56
CA HIS A 23 1.11 15.28 -7.99
C HIS A 23 -0.13 15.34 -8.90
N GLN A 24 -1.28 14.92 -8.40
CA GLN A 24 -2.54 14.84 -9.15
C GLN A 24 -3.67 15.67 -8.50
N GLY A 25 -3.41 16.25 -7.32
CA GLY A 25 -4.34 17.18 -6.65
C GLY A 25 -5.53 16.50 -5.97
N CYS A 26 -5.58 15.17 -5.93
CA CYS A 26 -6.67 14.42 -5.31
C CYS A 26 -6.15 13.19 -4.56
N SER A 27 -6.99 12.58 -3.73
CA SER A 27 -6.63 11.38 -2.98
C SER A 27 -6.43 10.16 -3.89
N LEU A 28 -5.71 9.14 -3.43
CA LEU A 28 -5.56 7.87 -4.15
C LEU A 28 -6.93 7.25 -4.54
N LYS A 29 -7.96 7.41 -3.68
CA LYS A 29 -9.31 6.85 -3.89
C LYS A 29 -10.13 7.59 -4.94
N SER A 30 -9.69 8.79 -5.34
CA SER A 30 -10.36 9.62 -6.33
C SER A 30 -9.66 9.60 -7.69
N LEU A 31 -8.65 8.76 -7.87
CA LEU A 31 -8.03 8.55 -9.17
C LEU A 31 -8.89 7.61 -10.02
N ASP A 32 -9.05 7.98 -11.29
CA ASP A 32 -9.72 7.15 -12.27
C ASP A 32 -8.85 5.94 -12.60
N LEU A 33 -9.48 4.76 -12.61
CA LEU A 33 -8.85 3.49 -12.97
C LEU A 33 -9.16 3.19 -14.44
N ASP A 34 -8.15 3.29 -15.29
CA ASP A 34 -8.20 2.93 -16.70
C ASP A 34 -7.02 2.02 -17.09
N SER A 35 -6.98 1.56 -18.33
CA SER A 35 -5.94 0.63 -18.80
C SER A 35 -4.51 1.16 -18.69
N CYS A 36 -4.33 2.48 -18.77
CA CYS A 36 -3.03 3.14 -18.71
C CYS A 36 -2.61 3.49 -17.28
N THR A 37 -3.57 3.69 -16.37
CA THR A 37 -3.31 4.13 -14.98
C THR A 37 -3.35 3.00 -13.96
N LEU A 38 -4.04 1.89 -14.26
CA LEU A 38 -4.28 0.77 -13.34
C LEU A 38 -3.01 0.25 -12.67
N SER A 39 -1.93 0.04 -13.42
CA SER A 39 -0.69 -0.53 -12.89
C SER A 39 -0.03 0.37 -11.84
N GLU A 40 -0.03 1.69 -12.09
CA GLU A 40 0.57 2.66 -11.17
C GLU A 40 -0.32 2.92 -9.96
N ILE A 41 -1.65 3.00 -10.15
CA ILE A 41 -2.59 3.16 -9.04
C ILE A 41 -2.55 1.93 -8.12
N LEU A 42 -2.47 0.72 -8.69
CA LEU A 42 -2.29 -0.50 -7.91
C LEU A 42 -0.97 -0.50 -7.14
N ARG A 43 0.14 -0.07 -7.78
CA ARG A 43 1.44 0.05 -7.12
C ARG A 43 1.38 1.03 -5.94
N LEU A 44 0.78 2.21 -6.14
CA LEU A 44 0.60 3.21 -5.09
C LEU A 44 -0.29 2.70 -3.97
N HIS A 45 -1.34 1.94 -4.27
CA HIS A 45 -2.20 1.30 -3.27
C HIS A 45 -1.43 0.33 -2.39
N ILE A 46 -0.65 -0.58 -2.99
CA ILE A 46 0.19 -1.52 -2.24
C ILE A 46 1.23 -0.76 -1.40
N LEU A 47 1.84 0.29 -1.93
CA LEU A 47 2.83 1.07 -1.19
C LEU A 47 2.23 1.90 -0.05
N ALA A 48 1.02 2.42 -0.24
CA ALA A 48 0.29 3.23 0.74
C ALA A 48 -0.33 2.40 1.88
N SER A 49 -0.39 1.08 1.72
CA SER A 49 -0.80 0.16 2.79
C SER A 49 0.06 0.33 4.05
N GLY A 50 -0.59 0.38 5.20
CA GLY A 50 0.05 0.68 6.49
C GLY A 50 0.25 2.18 6.78
N ALA A 51 -0.24 3.08 5.91
CA ALA A 51 -0.30 4.51 6.22
C ALA A 51 -1.33 4.77 7.33
N ASP A 52 -0.87 5.23 8.49
CA ASP A 52 -1.74 5.66 9.56
C ASP A 52 -2.06 7.14 9.39
N VAL A 53 -3.27 7.44 8.91
CA VAL A 53 -3.71 8.84 8.67
C VAL A 53 -3.74 9.65 9.98
N THR A 54 -3.99 9.00 11.13
CA THR A 54 -3.94 9.63 12.45
C THR A 54 -3.58 8.63 13.57
N SER A 55 -2.92 9.10 14.62
CA SER A 55 -2.64 8.30 15.83
C SER A 55 -3.91 7.83 16.56
N ALA A 56 -5.01 8.58 16.43
CA ALA A 56 -6.32 8.19 16.96
C ALA A 56 -6.86 6.93 16.25
N ASN A 57 -6.69 6.83 14.93
CA ASN A 57 -7.09 5.65 14.17
C ASN A 57 -6.25 4.42 14.52
N ALA A 58 -4.92 4.58 14.66
CA ALA A 58 -4.04 3.50 15.12
C ALA A 58 -4.48 2.95 16.48
N LYS A 59 -4.72 3.84 17.46
CA LYS A 59 -5.18 3.47 18.80
C LYS A 59 -6.54 2.77 18.78
N TYR A 60 -7.48 3.27 17.98
CA TYR A 60 -8.79 2.65 17.83
C TYR A 60 -8.67 1.22 17.26
N ARG A 61 -7.89 1.03 16.19
CA ARG A 61 -7.67 -0.28 15.57
C ARG A 61 -7.08 -1.27 16.57
N TYR A 62 -6.02 -0.88 17.27
CA TYR A 62 -5.40 -1.73 18.27
C TYR A 62 -6.38 -2.13 19.39
N GLN A 63 -7.12 -1.15 19.95
CA GLN A 63 -8.00 -1.40 21.09
C GLN A 63 -9.30 -2.12 20.74
N LYS A 64 -9.86 -1.88 19.54
CA LYS A 64 -11.19 -2.37 19.14
C LYS A 64 -11.15 -3.51 18.11
N ARG A 65 -9.99 -3.78 17.50
CA ARG A 65 -9.79 -4.88 16.53
C ARG A 65 -8.75 -5.89 17.01
N GLY A 66 -8.69 -6.14 18.31
CA GLY A 66 -7.89 -7.24 18.86
C GLY A 66 -6.39 -7.09 18.68
N GLY A 67 -5.86 -5.86 18.76
CA GLY A 67 -4.43 -5.59 18.60
C GLY A 67 -3.99 -5.27 17.18
N PHE A 68 -4.93 -5.13 16.22
CA PHE A 68 -4.62 -4.78 14.84
C PHE A 68 -3.71 -3.55 14.74
N ASP A 69 -2.58 -3.70 14.08
CA ASP A 69 -1.63 -2.65 13.76
C ASP A 69 -1.35 -2.56 12.25
N ALA A 70 -0.48 -1.62 11.85
CA ALA A 70 -0.17 -1.39 10.43
C ALA A 70 0.55 -2.57 9.74
N THR A 71 1.16 -3.48 10.50
CA THR A 71 1.81 -4.69 9.97
C THR A 71 0.83 -5.81 9.66
N ASP A 72 -0.39 -5.75 10.19
CA ASP A 72 -1.46 -6.71 9.87
C ASP A 72 -2.16 -6.44 8.52
N ASP A 73 -1.75 -5.39 7.79
CA ASP A 73 -2.31 -5.09 6.47
C ASP A 73 -1.75 -6.05 5.40
N ALA A 74 -2.63 -6.69 4.65
CA ALA A 74 -2.22 -7.72 3.70
C ALA A 74 -1.35 -7.18 2.54
N CYS A 75 -1.55 -5.93 2.13
CA CYS A 75 -0.68 -5.29 1.14
C CYS A 75 0.70 -4.94 1.71
N MET A 76 0.79 -4.69 3.03
CA MET A 76 2.07 -4.52 3.73
C MET A 76 2.84 -5.84 3.73
N GLU A 77 2.18 -6.94 4.06
CA GLU A 77 2.76 -8.30 3.99
C GLU A 77 3.19 -8.67 2.56
N LEU A 78 2.37 -8.36 1.55
CA LEU A 78 2.73 -8.54 0.14
C LEU A 78 4.00 -7.76 -0.23
N ARG A 79 4.10 -6.50 0.23
CA ARG A 79 5.26 -5.64 -0.02
C ARG A 79 6.55 -6.21 0.60
N LEU A 80 6.45 -6.79 1.80
CA LEU A 80 7.58 -7.37 2.51
C LEU A 80 8.00 -8.72 1.92
N SER A 81 7.03 -9.57 1.58
CA SER A 81 7.27 -10.92 1.06
C SER A 81 7.63 -10.95 -0.43
N ASN A 82 7.13 -9.99 -1.22
CA ASN A 82 7.30 -9.93 -2.68
C ASN A 82 7.73 -8.53 -3.17
N PRO A 83 8.84 -7.95 -2.65
CA PRO A 83 9.28 -6.60 -3.01
C PRO A 83 9.62 -6.46 -4.50
N SER A 84 10.08 -7.53 -5.15
CA SER A 84 10.36 -7.56 -6.58
C SER A 84 9.12 -7.41 -7.44
N LEU A 85 7.97 -7.93 -6.99
CA LEU A 85 6.69 -7.79 -7.68
C LEU A 85 6.19 -6.34 -7.60
N VAL A 86 6.26 -5.73 -6.42
CA VAL A 86 5.91 -4.30 -6.24
C VAL A 86 6.82 -3.40 -7.08
N LYS A 87 8.11 -3.70 -7.14
CA LYS A 87 9.06 -2.99 -8.03
C LYS A 87 8.72 -3.20 -9.50
N LYS A 88 8.34 -4.41 -9.92
CA LYS A 88 7.99 -4.71 -11.32
C LYS A 88 6.81 -3.86 -11.81
N LEU A 89 5.81 -3.62 -10.95
CA LEU A 89 4.66 -2.77 -11.28
C LEU A 89 5.04 -1.32 -11.67
N SER A 90 6.24 -0.83 -11.36
CA SER A 90 6.66 0.52 -11.77
C SER A 90 7.05 0.64 -13.24
N SER A 91 7.26 -0.49 -13.92
CA SER A 91 7.76 -0.52 -15.32
C SER A 91 7.06 -1.56 -16.19
N THR A 92 6.18 -2.38 -15.62
CA THR A 92 5.48 -3.47 -16.31
C THR A 92 4.00 -3.36 -16.01
N SER A 93 3.18 -3.47 -17.07
CA SER A 93 1.74 -3.41 -16.93
C SER A 93 1.21 -4.61 -16.13
N VAL A 94 0.17 -4.39 -15.32
CA VAL A 94 -0.49 -5.47 -14.59
C VAL A 94 -1.02 -6.57 -15.53
N TYR A 95 -1.35 -6.22 -16.78
CA TYR A 95 -1.79 -7.16 -17.80
C TYR A 95 -0.70 -8.16 -18.19
N ASP A 96 0.56 -7.72 -18.16
CA ASP A 96 1.73 -8.50 -18.56
C ASP A 96 2.32 -9.35 -17.42
N LEU A 97 1.76 -9.22 -16.20
CA LEU A 97 2.14 -10.08 -15.09
C LEU A 97 1.76 -11.53 -15.36
N THR A 98 2.62 -12.44 -14.91
CA THR A 98 2.32 -13.87 -14.95
C THR A 98 1.09 -14.18 -14.10
N PRO A 99 0.34 -15.25 -14.39
CA PRO A 99 -0.79 -15.66 -13.56
C PRO A 99 -0.43 -15.81 -12.08
N GLY A 100 0.74 -16.39 -11.77
CA GLY A 100 1.21 -16.55 -10.39
C GLY A 100 1.44 -15.23 -9.67
N GLU A 101 1.94 -14.20 -10.38
CA GLU A 101 2.09 -12.85 -9.81
C GLU A 101 0.75 -12.17 -9.56
N LYS A 102 -0.20 -12.31 -10.50
CA LYS A 102 -1.56 -11.82 -10.32
C LYS A 102 -2.24 -12.47 -9.12
N MET A 103 -2.07 -13.79 -8.94
CA MET A 103 -2.62 -14.51 -7.78
C MET A 103 -2.05 -14.01 -6.46
N LYS A 104 -0.75 -13.68 -6.39
CA LYS A 104 -0.16 -13.09 -5.17
C LYS A 104 -0.80 -11.76 -4.80
N ILE A 105 -1.11 -10.92 -5.79
CA ILE A 105 -1.79 -9.64 -5.56
C ILE A 105 -3.24 -9.87 -5.13
N LEU A 106 -3.95 -10.82 -5.76
CA LEU A 106 -5.36 -11.11 -5.44
C LEU A 106 -5.58 -11.79 -4.07
N HIS A 107 -4.55 -12.46 -3.54
CA HIS A 107 -4.60 -13.08 -2.22
C HIS A 107 -4.23 -12.15 -1.07
N ALA A 108 -3.69 -10.97 -1.38
CA ALA A 108 -3.49 -9.89 -0.41
C ALA A 108 -4.82 -9.17 -0.20
#